data_AF-A0A7J9WDW5-F1
#
_entry.id   AF-A0A7J9WDW5-F1
#
_cell.length_a   1.000
_cell.length_b   1.000
_cell.length_c   1.000
_cell.angle_alpha   90.00
_cell.angle_beta   90.00
_cell.angle_gamma   90.00
#
_symmetry.space_group_name_H-M   'P 1'
#
loop_
_entity.id
_entity.type
_entity.pdbx_description
1 polymer ?
#
loop_
_entity_poly.entity_id
_entity_poly.type
_entity_poly.pdbx_seq_one_letter_code
_entity_poly.pdbx_strand_id
1 'polypeptide(L)' 'HRLDPSSPWGGVKDSGMGREGGWESFHEFTHVQAVTVRTDPHPVDWYGGDVERLN' A
#
# COMPACT_ATOMS: atom_id res chain seq x y z
N HIS A 1 -29.17 -19.32 8.77
CA HIS A 1 -28.32 -18.35 9.49
C HIS A 1 -27.96 -17.25 8.52
N ARG A 2 -28.25 -15.98 8.84
CA ARG A 2 -27.79 -14.83 8.05
C ARG A 2 -26.53 -14.31 8.73
N LEU A 3 -25.43 -14.25 7.98
CA LEU A 3 -24.22 -13.59 8.45
C LEU A 3 -24.44 -12.08 8.36
N ASP A 4 -24.03 -11.37 9.39
CA ASP A 4 -24.03 -9.91 9.37
C ASP A 4 -22.96 -9.42 8.38
N PRO A 5 -23.30 -8.55 7.40
CA PRO A 5 -22.35 -8.12 6.37
C PRO A 5 -21.10 -7.42 6.90
N SER A 6 -21.14 -6.84 8.10
CA SER A 6 -20.00 -6.15 8.70
C SER A 6 -19.03 -7.10 9.40
N SER A 7 -19.42 -8.36 9.60
CA SER A 7 -18.61 -9.36 10.29
C SER A 7 -17.67 -10.08 9.32
N PRO A 8 -16.37 -10.18 9.63
CA PRO A 8 -15.45 -10.95 8.80
C PRO A 8 -15.67 -12.46 8.97
N TRP A 9 -15.65 -13.19 7.86
CA TRP A 9 -15.89 -14.63 7.80
C TRP A 9 -14.79 -15.33 7.00
N GLY A 10 -14.12 -16.31 7.60
CA GLY A 10 -13.07 -17.05 6.92
C GLY A 10 -12.54 -18.22 7.73
N GLY A 11 -11.89 -19.15 7.04
CA GLY A 11 -11.34 -20.37 7.62
C GLY A 11 -9.90 -20.22 8.10
N VAL A 12 -9.40 -21.29 8.72
CA VAL A 12 -7.98 -21.49 9.01
C VAL A 12 -7.60 -22.92 8.62
N LYS A 13 -6.31 -23.17 8.31
CA LYS A 13 -5.78 -24.51 7.95
C LYS A 13 -6.50 -25.09 6.72
N ASP A 14 -6.99 -26.32 6.81
CA ASP A 14 -7.66 -27.04 5.73
C ASP A 14 -9.02 -26.44 5.36
N SER A 15 -9.54 -25.49 6.16
CA SER A 15 -10.76 -24.74 5.85
C SER A 15 -10.50 -23.51 4.94
N GLY A 16 -9.26 -23.30 4.49
CA GLY A 16 -8.86 -22.16 3.66
C GLY A 16 -8.14 -21.05 4.42
N MET A 17 -7.74 -20.01 3.68
CA MET A 17 -7.09 -18.79 4.18
C MET A 17 -7.80 -17.57 3.60
N GLY A 18 -7.71 -16.43 4.29
CA GLY A 18 -8.42 -15.21 3.93
C GLY A 18 -9.72 -15.02 4.72
N ARG A 19 -10.37 -13.88 4.52
CA ARG A 19 -11.67 -13.54 5.12
C ARG A 19 -12.50 -12.71 4.16
N GLU A 20 -13.79 -12.98 4.14
CA GLU A 20 -14.82 -12.28 3.36
C GLU A 20 -15.73 -11.47 4.29
N GLY A 21 -16.50 -10.54 3.74
CA GLY A 21 -17.32 -9.60 4.53
C GLY A 21 -16.48 -8.52 5.19
N GLY A 22 -17.12 -7.67 5.99
CA GLY A 22 -16.44 -6.62 6.77
C GLY A 22 -15.48 -5.75 5.96
N TRP A 23 -14.38 -5.34 6.59
CA TRP A 23 -13.36 -4.50 5.96
C TRP A 23 -12.41 -5.30 5.06
N GLU A 24 -12.27 -6.60 5.34
CA GLU A 24 -11.42 -7.54 4.64
C GLU A 24 -11.80 -7.67 3.16
N SER A 25 -13.08 -7.47 2.83
CA SER A 25 -13.54 -7.38 1.44
C SER A 25 -12.85 -6.27 0.65
N PHE A 26 -12.55 -5.12 1.27
CA PHE A 26 -11.79 -4.07 0.59
C PHE A 26 -10.34 -4.50 0.33
N HIS A 27 -9.72 -5.20 1.27
CA HIS A 27 -8.35 -5.69 1.08
C HIS A 27 -8.25 -6.79 0.00
N GLU A 28 -9.28 -7.63 -0.15
CA GLU A 28 -9.33 -8.68 -1.17
C GLU A 28 -9.57 -8.13 -2.58
N PHE A 29 -10.45 -7.12 -2.72
CA PHE A 29 -10.88 -6.62 -4.04
C PHE A 29 -10.30 -5.25 -4.41
N THR A 30 -9.39 -4.70 -3.62
CA THR A 30 -8.66 -3.47 -3.95
C THR A 30 -7.16 -3.65 -3.77
N HIS A 31 -6.37 -2.79 -4.41
CA HIS A 31 -4.92 -2.82 -4.32
C HIS A 31 -4.42 -1.54 -3.64
N VAL A 32 -3.49 -1.68 -2.70
CA VAL A 32 -2.83 -0.54 -2.07
C VAL A 32 -1.86 0.10 -3.07
N GLN A 33 -2.04 1.40 -3.32
CA GLN A 33 -1.11 2.19 -4.11
C GLN A 33 -0.42 3.22 -3.22
N ALA A 34 0.90 3.15 -3.12
CA ALA A 34 1.72 4.15 -2.42
C ALA A 34 2.14 5.25 -3.41
N VAL A 35 1.71 6.49 -3.16
CA VAL A 35 2.06 7.67 -3.98
C VAL A 35 2.88 8.63 -3.13
N THR A 36 4.11 8.91 -3.56
CA THR A 36 5.00 9.89 -2.91
C THR A 36 5.21 11.06 -3.86
N VAL A 37 4.95 12.28 -3.39
CA VAL A 37 5.09 13.51 -4.19
C VAL A 37 6.10 14.43 -3.54
N ARG A 38 7.10 14.87 -4.30
CA ARG A 38 8.04 15.91 -3.85
C ARG A 38 7.33 17.27 -3.90
N THR A 39 7.28 17.97 -2.77
CA THR A 39 6.65 19.29 -2.65
C THR A 39 7.63 20.46 -2.79
N ASP A 40 8.94 20.20 -2.73
CA ASP A 40 9.97 21.23 -2.90
C ASP A 40 10.16 21.57 -4.39
N PRO A 41 10.05 22.86 -4.79
CA PRO A 41 10.26 23.29 -6.17
C PRO A 41 11.74 23.30 -6.58
N HIS A 42 12.67 23.31 -5.63
CA HIS A 42 14.11 23.37 -5.92
C HIS A 42 14.65 21.98 -6.29
N PRO A 43 15.69 21.93 -7.13
CA PRO A 43 16.39 20.69 -7.40
C PRO A 43 17.04 20.16 -6.11
N VAL A 44 17.02 18.83 -5.96
CA VAL A 44 17.80 18.16 -4.93
C VAL A 44 19.25 18.12 -5.41
N ASP A 45 20.13 18.84 -4.74
CA ASP A 45 21.57 18.66 -4.91
C ASP A 45 22.01 17.40 -4.14
N TRP A 46 21.87 16.26 -4.81
CA TRP A 46 22.20 14.95 -4.22
C TRP A 46 23.69 14.78 -3.96
N TYR A 47 24.55 15.50 -4.71
CA TYR A 47 25.99 15.28 -4.70
C TYR A 47 26.79 16.38 -4.00
N GLY A 48 26.23 17.58 -3.81
CA GLY A 48 26.81 18.64 -2.98
C GLY A 48 28.17 19.12 -3.48
N GLY A 49 28.21 20.13 -4.35
CA GLY A 49 29.48 20.81 -4.69
C GLY A 49 29.54 21.44 -6.08
N ASP A 50 30.52 22.34 -6.26
CA ASP A 50 30.87 22.89 -7.57
C ASP A 50 31.45 21.79 -8.47
N VAL A 51 30.83 21.59 -9.63
CA VAL A 51 31.37 20.72 -10.68
C VAL A 51 32.52 21.46 -11.36
N GLU A 52 33.70 21.51 -10.74
CA GLU A 52 34.92 21.81 -11.50
C GLU A 52 35.10 20.69 -12.52
N ARG A 53 34.88 21.00 -13.80
CA ARG A 53 35.24 20.11 -14.89
C ARG A 53 36.75 19.92 -14.82
N LEU A 54 37.19 18.74 -14.38
CA LEU A 54 38.56 18.27 -14.53
C LEU A 54 38.82 18.11 -16.04
N ASN A 55 39.35 19.16 -16.65
CA ASN A 55 39.98 19.12 -17.98
C ASN A 55 41.50 19.09 -17.79
#